data_AF-A0A972HHT9-F1
#
_entry.id   AF-A0A972HHT9-F1
#
_cell.length_a   1.000
_cell.length_b   1.000
_cell.length_c   1.000
_cell.angle_alpha   90.00
_cell.angle_beta   90.00
_cell.angle_gamma   90.00
#
_symmetry.space_group_name_H-M   'P 1'
#
loop_
_entity.id
_entity.type
_entity.pdbx_description
1 polymer ?
#
loop_
_entity_poly.entity_id
_entity_poly.type
_entity_poly.pdbx_seq_one_letter_code
_entity_poly.pdbx_strand_id
1 'polypeptide(L)'
;MSNVETHGGWPAVLGALIAGDDLTRDVARDTLSTVLNGDASDAQIAAFIFGLHQKGESIDEISGLVDAMLDNAAPLQLPDGAIDIVGTGGGRALPP
;
A
#
# COMPACT_ATOMS: atom_id res chain seq x y z
N MET A 1 1.21 -5.09 -18.95
CA MET A 1 1.49 -3.66 -18.68
C MET A 1 0.94 -3.39 -17.30
N SER A 2 1.75 -2.87 -16.39
CA SER A 2 1.31 -2.57 -15.03
C SER A 2 0.23 -1.49 -15.06
N ASN A 3 -0.79 -1.62 -14.21
CA ASN A 3 -1.85 -0.62 -14.05
C ASN A 3 -1.32 0.73 -13.54
N VAL A 4 -0.09 0.79 -12.99
CA VAL A 4 0.52 2.07 -12.59
C VAL A 4 0.73 3.01 -13.79
N GLU A 5 0.96 2.45 -14.98
CA GLU A 5 1.18 3.22 -16.20
C GLU A 5 -0.10 3.96 -16.65
N THR A 6 -1.29 3.47 -16.29
CA THR A 6 -2.56 4.18 -16.58
C THR A 6 -2.75 5.42 -15.71
N HIS A 7 -1.93 5.56 -14.65
CA HIS A 7 -1.95 6.68 -13.70
C HIS A 7 -0.77 7.66 -13.92
N GLY A 8 -0.10 7.60 -15.08
CA GLY A 8 1.08 8.42 -15.37
C GLY A 8 2.40 7.82 -14.87
N GLY A 9 2.38 6.55 -14.44
CA GLY A 9 3.55 5.78 -14.05
C GLY A 9 4.16 6.20 -12.72
N TRP A 10 5.30 5.61 -12.40
CA TRP A 10 6.05 5.89 -11.17
C TRP A 10 6.39 7.38 -10.95
N PRO A 11 6.76 8.19 -11.97
CA PRO A 11 7.01 9.61 -11.76
C PRO A 11 5.79 10.37 -11.24
N ALA A 12 4.58 10.05 -11.70
CA ALA A 12 3.35 10.69 -11.24
C ALA A 12 3.02 10.29 -9.80
N VAL A 13 3.10 9.00 -9.48
CA VAL A 13 2.84 8.47 -8.13
C VAL A 13 3.82 9.06 -7.12
N LEU A 14 5.13 8.96 -7.39
CA LEU A 14 6.15 9.49 -6.49
C LEU A 14 6.13 11.01 -6.41
N GLY A 15 5.82 11.69 -7.52
CA GLY A 15 5.66 13.14 -7.55
C GLY A 15 4.54 13.63 -6.63
N ALA A 16 3.38 12.98 -6.67
CA ALA A 16 2.25 13.28 -5.78
C ALA A 16 2.64 13.07 -4.30
N LEU A 17 3.24 11.93 -3.96
CA LEU A 17 3.66 11.64 -2.58
C LEU A 17 4.69 12.65 -2.05
N ILE A 18 5.67 13.04 -2.88
CA ILE A 18 6.69 14.04 -2.51
C ILE A 18 6.06 15.44 -2.36
N ALA A 19 5.02 15.76 -3.13
CA ALA A 19 4.26 17.00 -3.01
C ALA A 19 3.36 17.04 -1.77
N GLY A 20 3.16 15.89 -1.11
CA GLY A 20 2.24 15.75 0.02
C GLY A 20 0.78 15.56 -0.40
N ASP A 21 0.53 15.23 -1.67
CA ASP A 21 -0.81 14.95 -2.19
C ASP A 21 -1.19 13.48 -1.93
N ASP A 22 -2.46 13.27 -1.60
CA ASP A 22 -3.01 11.93 -1.42
C ASP A 22 -3.23 11.23 -2.76
N LEU A 23 -2.85 9.96 -2.83
CA LEU A 23 -3.24 9.09 -3.94
C LEU A 23 -4.69 8.67 -3.76
N THR A 24 -5.41 8.50 -4.87
CA THR A 24 -6.72 7.85 -4.82
C THR A 24 -6.58 6.38 -4.47
N ARG A 25 -7.66 5.78 -3.97
CA ARG A 25 -7.74 4.34 -3.67
C ARG A 25 -7.31 3.45 -4.84
N ASP A 26 -7.76 3.77 -6.06
CA ASP A 26 -7.41 3.01 -7.26
C ASP A 26 -5.91 3.11 -7.61
N VAL A 27 -5.33 4.31 -7.49
CA VAL A 27 -3.90 4.51 -7.72
C VAL A 27 -3.09 3.73 -6.70
N ALA A 28 -3.43 3.83 -5.40
CA ALA A 28 -2.73 3.12 -4.34
C ALA A 28 -2.81 1.59 -4.52
N ARG A 29 -4.00 1.06 -4.87
CA ARG A 29 -4.19 -0.36 -5.19
C ARG A 29 -3.28 -0.79 -6.35
N ASP A 30 -3.38 -0.12 -7.48
CA ASP A 30 -2.68 -0.49 -8.70
C ASP A 30 -1.14 -0.37 -8.54
N THR A 31 -0.67 0.63 -7.77
CA THR A 31 0.74 0.75 -7.39
C THR A 31 1.19 -0.44 -6.55
N LEU A 32 0.47 -0.80 -5.48
CA LEU A 32 0.88 -1.93 -4.65
C LEU A 32 0.79 -3.28 -5.39
N SER A 33 -0.24 -3.49 -6.21
CA SER A 33 -0.32 -4.69 -7.06
C SER A 33 0.88 -4.81 -7.99
N THR A 34 1.38 -3.69 -8.53
CA THR A 34 2.60 -3.66 -9.34
C THR A 34 3.83 -4.11 -8.54
N VAL A 35 3.94 -3.66 -7.28
CA VAL A 35 5.00 -4.10 -6.36
C VAL A 35 4.90 -5.60 -6.07
N LEU A 36 3.70 -6.09 -5.74
CA LEU A 36 3.47 -7.50 -5.40
C LEU A 36 3.71 -8.46 -6.57
N ASN A 37 3.48 -8.00 -7.81
CA ASN A 37 3.78 -8.74 -9.03
C ASN A 37 5.27 -8.77 -9.40
N GLY A 38 6.13 -8.05 -8.67
CA GLY A 38 7.55 -7.93 -8.97
C GLY A 38 7.88 -6.97 -10.12
N ASP A 39 6.90 -6.15 -10.54
CA ASP A 39 7.03 -5.18 -11.64
C ASP A 39 7.51 -3.80 -11.14
N ALA A 40 8.25 -3.77 -10.03
CA ALA A 40 8.80 -2.55 -9.42
C ALA A 40 10.26 -2.77 -9.00
N SER A 41 11.12 -1.78 -9.25
CA SER A 41 12.50 -1.79 -8.74
C SER A 41 12.55 -1.51 -7.24
N ASP A 42 13.60 -2.00 -6.57
CA ASP A 42 13.84 -1.73 -5.14
C ASP A 42 13.81 -0.23 -4.80
N ALA A 43 14.34 0.61 -5.70
CA ALA A 43 14.32 2.07 -5.52
C ALA A 43 12.90 2.65 -5.55
N GLN A 44 12.04 2.16 -6.44
CA GLN A 44 10.63 2.57 -6.53
C GLN A 44 9.85 2.13 -5.29
N ILE A 45 10.07 0.90 -4.82
CA ILE A 45 9.45 0.37 -3.60
C ILE A 45 9.85 1.20 -2.39
N ALA A 46 11.15 1.45 -2.22
CA ALA A 46 11.67 2.25 -1.12
C ALA A 46 11.13 3.69 -1.14
N ALA A 47 11.10 4.34 -2.32
CA ALA A 47 10.59 5.69 -2.47
C ALA A 47 9.08 5.79 -2.17
N PHE A 48 8.30 4.79 -2.60
CA PHE A 48 6.87 4.73 -2.34
C PHE A 48 6.55 4.60 -0.85
N ILE A 49 7.19 3.64 -0.17
CA ILE A 49 7.01 3.42 1.27
C ILE A 49 7.43 4.66 2.06
N PHE A 50 8.58 5.23 1.71
CA PHE A 50 9.08 6.44 2.38
C PHE A 50 8.17 7.64 2.14
N GLY A 51 7.69 7.84 0.90
CA GLY A 51 6.79 8.94 0.55
C GLY A 51 5.47 8.87 1.32
N LEU A 52 4.85 7.69 1.37
CA LEU A 52 3.66 7.43 2.18
C LEU A 52 3.90 7.75 3.66
N HIS A 53 4.97 7.21 4.24
CA HIS A 53 5.29 7.42 5.65
C HIS A 53 5.58 8.89 5.99
N GLN A 54 6.31 9.59 5.12
CA GLN A 54 6.72 10.98 5.34
C GLN A 54 5.54 11.95 5.18
N LYS A 55 4.62 11.66 4.26
CA LYS A 55 3.37 12.41 4.07
C LYS A 55 2.37 12.14 5.20
N GLY A 56 2.34 10.89 5.68
CA GLY A 56 1.23 10.33 6.44
C GLY A 56 0.20 9.72 5.48
N GLU A 57 -0.18 8.48 5.75
CA GLU A 57 -1.08 7.73 4.90
C GLU A 57 -2.54 8.16 5.12
N SER A 58 -3.27 8.34 4.02
CA SER A 58 -4.71 8.63 4.03
C SER A 58 -5.54 7.34 4.11
N ILE A 59 -6.83 7.47 4.45
CA ILE A 59 -7.76 6.33 4.50
C ILE A 59 -7.91 5.67 3.11
N ASP A 60 -7.97 6.47 2.05
CA ASP A 60 -8.13 5.96 0.68
C ASP A 60 -6.90 5.19 0.23
N GLU A 61 -5.70 5.68 0.56
CA GLU A 61 -4.44 4.98 0.31
C GLU A 61 -4.42 3.65 1.03
N ILE A 62 -4.60 3.63 2.36
CA ILE A 62 -4.61 2.38 3.15
C ILE A 62 -5.65 1.39 2.62
N SER A 63 -6.85 1.86 2.27
CA SER A 63 -7.90 1.00 1.72
C SER A 63 -7.49 0.38 0.39
N GLY A 64 -6.85 1.15 -0.51
CA GLY A 64 -6.35 0.66 -1.79
C GLY A 64 -5.21 -0.34 -1.63
N LEU A 65 -4.30 -0.07 -0.68
CA LEU A 65 -3.23 -1.02 -0.32
C LEU A 65 -3.82 -2.34 0.21
N VAL A 66 -4.84 -2.28 1.07
CA VAL A 66 -5.52 -3.49 1.57
C VAL A 66 -6.19 -4.26 0.45
N ASP A 67 -6.89 -3.60 -0.47
CA ASP A 67 -7.49 -4.26 -1.64
C ASP A 67 -6.43 -5.01 -2.45
N ALA A 68 -5.31 -4.35 -2.76
CA ALA A 68 -4.22 -4.97 -3.50
C ALA A 68 -3.61 -6.17 -2.75
N MET A 69 -3.47 -6.10 -1.43
CA MET A 69 -3.01 -7.25 -0.62
C MET A 69 -3.98 -8.43 -0.70
N LEU A 70 -5.29 -8.17 -0.59
CA LEU A 70 -6.32 -9.22 -0.67
C LEU A 70 -6.40 -9.84 -2.06
N ASP A 71 -6.33 -9.02 -3.12
CA ASP A 71 -6.39 -9.48 -4.51
C ASP A 71 -5.19 -10.37 -4.88
N ASN A 72 -4.05 -10.18 -4.22
CA ASN A 72 -2.83 -10.94 -4.46
C ASN A 72 -2.59 -12.06 -3.42
N ALA A 73 -3.46 -12.18 -2.40
CA ALA A 73 -3.34 -13.22 -1.38
C ALA A 73 -3.77 -14.59 -1.93
N ALA A 74 -3.02 -15.63 -1.55
CA ALA A 74 -3.49 -17.00 -1.79
C ALA A 74 -4.71 -17.29 -0.90
N PRO A 75 -5.84 -17.78 -1.46
CA PRO A 75 -7.03 -18.05 -0.68
C PRO A 75 -6.80 -19.21 0.30
N LEU A 76 -7.29 -19.05 1.53
CA LEU A 76 -7.23 -20.07 2.56
C LEU A 76 -8.62 -20.70 2.74
N GLN A 77 -8.68 -22.03 2.75
CA GLN A 77 -9.91 -22.74 3.12
C GLN A 77 -9.94 -22.91 4.64
N LEU A 78 -10.97 -22.37 5.28
CA LEU A 78 -11.12 -22.37 6.73
C LEU A 78 -12.46 -23.02 7.13
N PRO A 79 -12.53 -23.64 8.32
CA PRO A 79 -13.79 -24.13 8.87
C PRO A 79 -14.72 -22.97 9.25
N ASP A 80 -16.02 -23.25 9.30
CA ASP A 80 -17.04 -22.29 9.73
C ASP A 80 -16.75 -21.79 11.15
N GLY A 81 -16.90 -20.49 11.37
CA GLY A 81 -16.66 -19.86 12.67
C GLY A 81 -15.18 -19.66 13.03
N ALA A 82 -14.27 -19.75 12.06
CA ALA A 82 -12.88 -19.37 12.27
C ALA A 82 -12.77 -17.90 12.71
N ILE A 83 -11.92 -17.65 13.72
CA ILE A 83 -11.65 -16.33 14.28
C ILE A 83 -10.14 -16.08 14.19
N ASP A 84 -9.77 -14.86 13.82
CA ASP A 84 -8.40 -14.37 13.86
C ASP A 84 -8.25 -13.28 14.95
N ILE A 85 -7.12 -13.28 15.65
CA ILE A 85 -6.78 -12.30 16.68
C ILE A 85 -5.48 -11.63 16.25
N VAL A 86 -5.60 -10.38 15.79
CA VAL A 86 -4.47 -9.61 15.27
C VAL A 86 -4.17 -8.39 16.14
N GLY A 87 -2.91 -7.97 16.12
CA GLY A 87 -2.45 -6.72 16.70
C GLY A 87 -1.35 -6.14 15.84
N THR A 88 -1.42 -4.83 15.57
CA THR A 88 -0.40 -4.12 14.77
C THR A 88 0.96 -4.03 15.48
N GLY A 89 1.01 -4.33 16.78
CA GLY A 89 2.13 -4.04 17.67
C GLY A 89 2.15 -2.58 18.10
N GLY A 90 2.65 -2.31 19.31
CA GLY A 90 2.68 -0.97 19.92
C GLY A 90 4.07 -0.57 20.42
N GLY A 91 4.50 0.64 20.05
CA GLY A 91 5.72 1.28 20.55
C GLY A 91 5.64 1.62 22.04
N ARG A 92 6.81 1.72 22.70
CA ARG A 92 6.97 2.03 24.13
C ARG A 92 6.03 3.18 24.52
N ALA A 93 5.28 3.01 25.61
CA ALA A 93 4.49 4.08 26.21
C ALA A 93 5.32 5.37 26.22
N LEU A 94 4.78 6.46 25.65
CA LEU A 94 5.32 7.78 25.93
C LEU A 94 5.35 7.93 27.46
N PRO A 95 6.46 8.43 28.04
CA PRO A 95 6.51 8.67 29.48
C PRO A 95 5.36 9.61 29.88
N PRO A 96 4.89 9.51 31.14
CA PRO A 96 3.70 10.22 31.63
C PRO A 96 3.80 11.74 31.47
#